data_AF-A0A202DKP7-F1
#
_entry.id   AF-A0A202DKP7-F1
#
_cell.length_a   1.000
_cell.length_b   1.000
_cell.length_c   1.000
_cell.angle_alpha   90.00
_cell.angle_beta   90.00
_cell.angle_gamma   90.00
#
_symmetry.space_group_name_H-M   'P 1'
#
loop_
_entity.id
_entity.type
_entity.pdbx_description
1 polymer ?
#
loop_
_entity_poly.entity_id
_entity_poly.type
_entity_poly.pdbx_seq_one_letter_code
_entity_poly.pdbx_strand_id
1 'polypeptide(L)'
;MPGDQAELEAAYRQELDERFGIVFTNLHVITNVPIGRFREKLESSGELNVYTATLEEAFNPDTLKGIMCRHQICVDWDGSIYDCDFNLALGLPCETDGKRIQDMTPHETAELLNRRIITGSHCLACTAGAGSSCG
;
A
#
# COMPACT_ATOMS: atom_id res chain seq x y z
N MET A 1 -5.36 -12.70 -6.03
CA MET A 1 -4.20 -11.83 -6.36
C MET A 1 -4.31 -11.38 -7.80
N PRO A 2 -3.77 -10.21 -8.17
CA PRO A 2 -3.63 -9.86 -9.58
C PRO A 2 -2.85 -10.94 -10.36
N GLY A 3 -3.12 -11.05 -11.67
CA GLY A 3 -2.36 -11.90 -12.58
C GLY A 3 -0.97 -11.37 -12.87
N ASP A 4 -0.21 -12.07 -13.71
CA ASP A 4 1.12 -11.63 -14.13
C ASP A 4 1.06 -10.27 -14.84
N GLN A 5 1.96 -9.36 -14.47
CA GLN A 5 1.95 -7.99 -14.97
C GLN A 5 2.21 -7.92 -16.48
N ALA A 6 3.11 -8.76 -17.01
CA ALA A 6 3.43 -8.76 -18.44
C ALA A 6 2.28 -9.33 -19.28
N GLU A 7 1.63 -10.40 -18.79
CA GLU A 7 0.42 -10.94 -19.42
C GLU A 7 -0.71 -9.92 -19.45
N LEU A 8 -0.97 -9.27 -18.31
CA LEU A 8 -1.99 -8.22 -18.22
C LEU A 8 -1.62 -7.00 -19.07
N GLU A 9 -0.35 -6.60 -19.12
CA GLU A 9 0.09 -5.47 -19.94
C GLU A 9 -0.19 -5.72 -21.42
N ALA A 10 0.16 -6.90 -21.93
CA ALA A 10 -0.09 -7.27 -23.32
C ALA A 10 -1.59 -7.26 -23.65
N ALA A 11 -2.40 -7.87 -22.77
CA ALA A 11 -3.86 -7.92 -22.95
C ALA A 11 -4.50 -6.52 -22.94
N TYR A 12 -4.13 -5.67 -21.97
CA TYR A 12 -4.66 -4.31 -21.89
C TYR A 12 -4.19 -3.44 -23.06
N ARG A 13 -2.95 -3.62 -23.53
CA ARG A 13 -2.45 -2.88 -24.70
C ARG A 13 -3.25 -3.20 -25.96
N GLN A 14 -3.56 -4.48 -26.17
CA GLN A 14 -4.39 -4.90 -27.30
C GLN A 14 -5.81 -4.35 -27.19
N GLU A 15 -6.51 -4.61 -26.08
CA GLU A 15 -7.90 -4.23 -25.90
C GLU A 15 -8.13 -2.71 -25.93
N LEU A 16 -7.20 -1.94 -25.34
CA LEU A 16 -7.31 -0.48 -25.30
C LEU A 16 -7.01 0.19 -26.64
N ASP A 17 -6.08 -0.37 -27.43
CA ASP A 17 -5.79 0.12 -28.78
C ASP A 17 -6.94 -0.21 -29.74
N GLU A 18 -7.34 -1.48 -29.82
CA GLU A 18 -8.37 -1.94 -30.77
C GLU A 18 -9.72 -1.25 -30.58
N ARG A 19 -10.13 -0.99 -29.34
CA ARG A 19 -11.46 -0.47 -29.03
C ARG A 19 -11.51 1.04 -28.86
N PHE A 20 -10.40 1.66 -28.47
CA PHE A 20 -10.38 3.07 -28.07
C PHE A 20 -9.22 3.88 -28.66
N GLY A 21 -8.27 3.25 -29.35
CA GLY A 21 -7.03 3.89 -29.84
C GLY A 21 -6.15 4.42 -28.71
N ILE A 22 -6.25 3.84 -27.51
CA ILE A 22 -5.50 4.25 -26.33
C ILE A 22 -4.19 3.47 -26.26
N VAL A 23 -3.08 4.20 -26.22
CA VAL A 23 -1.74 3.66 -25.99
C VAL A 23 -1.20 4.12 -24.64
N PHE A 24 -0.44 3.27 -23.97
CA PHE A 24 0.23 3.56 -22.69
C PHE A 24 1.66 3.02 -22.68
N THR A 25 2.50 3.49 -21.75
CA THR A 25 3.91 3.06 -21.70
C THR A 25 4.09 1.76 -20.92
N ASN A 26 3.58 1.71 -19.69
CA ASN A 26 3.69 0.55 -18.78
C ASN A 26 2.38 0.33 -18.03
N LEU A 27 2.07 -0.93 -17.73
CA LEU A 27 1.00 -1.30 -16.82
C LEU A 27 1.61 -1.73 -15.49
N HIS A 28 1.19 -1.08 -14.40
CA HIS A 28 1.53 -1.50 -13.05
C HIS A 28 0.33 -2.19 -12.41
N VAL A 29 0.54 -3.41 -11.92
CA VAL A 29 -0.53 -4.21 -11.34
C VAL A 29 -0.24 -4.38 -9.85
N ILE A 30 -1.11 -3.82 -9.02
CA ILE A 30 -0.93 -3.77 -7.58
C ILE A 30 -2.07 -4.52 -6.89
N THR A 31 -1.74 -5.24 -5.81
CA THR A 31 -2.71 -5.93 -4.96
C THR A 31 -3.63 -4.94 -4.28
N ASN A 32 -4.94 -5.17 -4.38
CA ASN A 32 -5.90 -4.30 -3.72
C ASN A 32 -5.87 -4.48 -2.20
N VAL A 33 -5.84 -3.38 -1.46
CA VAL A 33 -5.70 -3.41 0.00
C VAL A 33 -7.08 -3.56 0.66
N PRO A 34 -7.30 -4.54 1.57
CA PRO A 34 -8.62 -4.84 2.15
C PRO A 34 -9.01 -3.83 3.24
N ILE A 35 -9.25 -2.58 2.84
CA ILE A 35 -9.73 -1.49 3.70
C ILE A 35 -10.96 -0.80 3.10
N GLY A 36 -11.65 0.03 3.88
CA GLY A 36 -12.82 0.80 3.47
C GLY A 36 -13.88 -0.05 2.75
N ARG A 37 -14.41 0.46 1.63
CA ARG A 37 -15.47 -0.20 0.85
C ARG A 37 -15.09 -1.58 0.34
N PHE A 38 -13.82 -1.81 0.02
CA PHE A 38 -13.39 -3.14 -0.45
C PHE A 38 -13.45 -4.16 0.67
N ARG A 39 -13.03 -3.78 1.88
CA ARG A 39 -13.19 -4.61 3.08
C ARG A 39 -14.66 -4.90 3.36
N GLU A 40 -15.52 -3.87 3.39
CA GLU A 40 -16.95 -4.02 3.63
C GLU A 40 -17.59 -5.00 2.65
N LYS A 41 -17.19 -4.93 1.36
CA LYS A 41 -17.63 -5.89 0.35
C LYS A 41 -17.19 -7.31 0.69
N LEU A 42 -15.91 -7.53 0.99
CA LEU A 42 -15.38 -8.85 1.37
C LEU A 42 -16.04 -9.41 2.64
N GLU A 43 -16.37 -8.56 3.60
CA GLU A 43 -17.10 -8.96 4.80
C GLU A 43 -18.53 -9.38 4.47
N SER A 44 -19.23 -8.58 3.65
CA SER A 44 -20.61 -8.87 3.23
C SER A 44 -20.73 -10.16 2.39
N SER A 45 -19.69 -10.53 1.64
CA SER A 45 -19.63 -11.78 0.88
C SER A 45 -19.06 -12.96 1.67
N GLY A 46 -18.56 -12.74 2.90
CA GLY A 46 -17.91 -13.78 3.71
C GLY A 46 -16.52 -14.18 3.22
N GLU A 47 -15.92 -13.41 2.32
CA GLU A 47 -14.64 -13.71 1.66
C GLU A 47 -13.43 -13.07 2.35
N LEU A 48 -13.62 -12.17 3.35
CA LEU A 48 -12.52 -11.43 3.97
C LEU A 48 -11.43 -12.36 4.53
N ASN A 49 -11.81 -13.44 5.22
CA ASN A 49 -10.84 -14.37 5.80
C ASN A 49 -10.06 -15.12 4.72
N VAL A 50 -10.74 -15.55 3.65
CA VAL A 50 -10.11 -16.25 2.52
C VAL A 50 -9.15 -15.30 1.79
N TYR A 51 -9.56 -14.06 1.57
CA TYR A 51 -8.72 -13.04 0.96
C TYR A 51 -7.48 -12.76 1.81
N THR A 52 -7.65 -12.59 3.13
CA THR A 52 -6.53 -12.35 4.05
C THR A 52 -5.54 -13.52 4.06
N ALA A 53 -6.03 -14.77 4.13
CA ALA A 53 -5.18 -15.95 4.03
C ALA A 53 -4.40 -16.00 2.70
N THR A 54 -5.06 -15.62 1.59
CA THR A 54 -4.39 -15.52 0.28
C THR A 54 -3.24 -14.51 0.30
N LEU A 55 -3.41 -13.38 0.99
CA LEU A 55 -2.35 -12.37 1.14
C LEU A 55 -1.18 -12.90 1.99
N GLU A 56 -1.48 -13.63 3.06
CA GLU A 56 -0.47 -14.26 3.92
C GLU A 56 0.34 -15.32 3.16
N GLU A 57 -0.34 -16.20 2.40
CA GLU A 57 0.30 -17.22 1.57
C GLU A 57 1.15 -16.61 0.45
N ALA A 58 0.73 -15.46 -0.07
CA ALA A 58 1.45 -14.73 -1.11
C ALA A 58 2.54 -13.80 -0.56
N PHE A 59 2.86 -13.82 0.74
CA PHE A 59 3.90 -12.97 1.32
C PHE A 59 5.24 -13.13 0.60
N ASN A 60 5.79 -12.01 0.13
CA ASN A 60 7.05 -11.95 -0.57
C ASN A 60 8.03 -11.01 0.17
N PRO A 61 9.08 -11.55 0.83
CA PRO A 61 10.05 -10.74 1.56
C PRO A 61 10.87 -9.80 0.67
N ASP A 62 11.00 -10.07 -0.63
CA ASP A 62 11.76 -9.21 -1.54
C ASP A 62 11.11 -7.83 -1.72
N THR A 63 9.79 -7.75 -1.51
CA THR A 63 9.03 -6.48 -1.54
C THR A 63 9.40 -5.53 -0.41
N LEU A 64 9.97 -6.04 0.69
CA LEU A 64 10.28 -5.23 1.88
C LEU A 64 11.29 -4.14 1.58
N LYS A 65 12.19 -4.30 0.59
CA LYS A 65 13.15 -3.27 0.22
C LYS A 65 12.49 -2.08 -0.49
N GLY A 66 11.38 -2.32 -1.20
CA GLY A 66 10.67 -1.31 -1.98
C GLY A 66 9.51 -0.64 -1.24
N ILE A 67 9.05 -1.20 -0.11
CA ILE A 67 7.87 -0.68 0.57
C ILE A 67 8.06 0.75 1.10
N MET A 68 7.08 1.61 0.82
CA MET A 68 7.19 3.06 1.05
C MET A 68 7.35 3.42 2.52
N CYS A 69 6.65 2.72 3.43
CA CYS A 69 6.63 3.02 4.87
C CYS A 69 8.01 2.98 5.53
N ARG A 70 9.01 2.35 4.90
CA ARG A 70 10.40 2.28 5.40
C ARG A 70 11.23 3.51 5.08
N HIS A 71 10.83 4.29 4.08
CA HIS A 71 11.64 5.37 3.52
C HIS A 71 10.90 6.71 3.53
N GLN A 72 9.58 6.68 3.75
CA GLN A 72 8.70 7.83 3.66
C GLN A 72 7.74 7.86 4.86
N ILE A 73 7.15 9.03 5.06
CA ILE A 73 6.03 9.27 5.97
C ILE A 73 4.89 9.92 5.18
N CYS A 74 3.67 9.77 5.67
CA CYS A 74 2.51 10.51 5.24
C CYS A 74 2.16 11.54 6.32
N VAL A 75 1.91 12.78 5.92
CA VAL A 75 1.59 13.89 6.85
C VAL A 75 0.19 14.38 6.52
N ASP A 76 -0.70 14.36 7.51
CA ASP A 76 -2.05 14.87 7.37
C ASP A 76 -2.08 16.41 7.48
N TRP A 77 -3.19 17.03 7.13
CA TRP A 77 -3.35 18.48 7.09
C TRP A 77 -3.15 19.16 8.46
N ASP A 78 -3.36 18.46 9.58
CA ASP A 78 -3.15 18.97 10.94
C ASP A 78 -1.70 18.76 11.44
N GLY A 79 -0.84 18.17 10.59
CA GLY A 79 0.54 17.83 10.91
C GLY A 79 0.72 16.47 11.59
N SER A 80 -0.34 15.68 11.74
CA SER A 80 -0.24 14.29 12.24
C SER A 80 0.59 13.45 11.27
N ILE A 81 1.41 12.56 11.81
CA ILE A 81 2.36 11.76 11.04
C ILE A 81 1.89 10.31 11.02
N TYR A 82 1.91 9.70 9.84
CA TYR A 82 1.52 8.32 9.57
C TYR A 82 2.61 7.63 8.76
N ASP A 83 2.68 6.30 8.84
CA ASP A 83 3.69 5.54 8.09
C ASP A 83 3.42 5.48 6.59
N CYS A 84 2.14 5.53 6.22
CA CYS A 84 1.66 5.56 4.83
C CYS A 84 0.23 6.12 4.75
N ASP A 85 -0.25 6.27 3.53
CA ASP A 85 -1.62 6.66 3.20
C ASP A 85 -2.68 5.67 3.74
N PHE A 86 -2.39 4.35 3.76
CA PHE A 86 -3.31 3.39 4.38
C PHE A 86 -3.41 3.57 5.89
N ASN A 87 -2.29 3.86 6.58
CA ASN A 87 -2.31 4.17 8.00
C ASN A 87 -3.08 5.47 8.27
N LEU A 88 -2.93 6.49 7.41
CA LEU A 88 -3.76 7.70 7.46
C LEU A 88 -5.25 7.36 7.29
N ALA A 89 -5.61 6.61 6.26
CA ALA A 89 -6.99 6.22 5.98
C ALA A 89 -7.63 5.40 7.12
N LEU A 90 -6.83 4.65 7.87
CA LEU A 90 -7.26 3.86 9.02
C LEU A 90 -7.15 4.60 10.36
N GLY A 91 -6.59 5.81 10.39
CA GLY A 91 -6.38 6.55 11.64
C GLY A 91 -5.34 5.91 12.56
N LEU A 92 -4.27 5.34 12.00
CA LEU A 92 -3.17 4.67 12.71
C LEU A 92 -1.88 5.54 12.70
N PRO A 93 -1.77 6.57 13.56
CA PRO A 93 -0.64 7.49 13.54
C PRO A 93 0.66 6.82 14.00
N CYS A 94 1.80 7.36 13.55
CA CYS A 94 3.12 6.99 14.04
C CYS A 94 3.27 7.28 15.54
N GLU A 95 4.08 6.48 16.22
CA GLU A 95 4.54 6.73 17.59
C GLU A 95 5.50 7.93 17.59
N THR A 96 4.95 9.13 17.88
CA THR A 96 5.67 10.42 17.84
C THR A 96 5.61 11.19 19.18
N ASP A 97 5.27 10.50 20.27
CA ASP A 97 5.05 11.10 21.61
C ASP A 97 4.06 12.28 21.59
N GLY A 98 3.09 12.23 20.66
CA GLY A 98 2.06 13.26 20.49
C GLY A 98 2.49 14.49 19.68
N LYS A 99 3.74 14.56 19.23
CA LYS A 99 4.25 15.68 18.41
C LYS A 99 3.63 15.67 17.01
N ARG A 100 3.38 16.87 16.49
CA ARG A 100 3.08 17.09 15.08
C ARG A 100 4.36 17.44 14.33
N ILE A 101 4.35 17.34 13.00
CA ILE A 101 5.55 17.60 12.19
C ILE A 101 6.11 19.02 12.42
N GLN A 102 5.25 20.01 12.66
CA GLN A 102 5.64 21.40 12.93
C GLN A 102 6.34 21.59 14.30
N ASP A 103 6.14 20.66 15.22
CA ASP A 103 6.75 20.71 16.57
C ASP A 103 8.11 20.00 16.61
N MET A 104 8.47 19.29 15.54
CA MET A 104 9.69 18.51 15.46
C MET A 104 10.88 19.36 15.02
N THR A 105 12.01 19.18 15.71
CA THR A 105 13.31 19.66 15.28
C THR A 105 13.82 18.85 14.08
N PRO A 106 14.77 19.38 13.28
CA PRO A 106 15.38 18.62 12.19
C PRO A 106 16.00 17.29 12.64
N HIS A 107 16.51 17.22 13.88
CA HIS A 107 17.04 15.98 14.43
C HIS A 107 15.94 14.95 14.68
N GLU A 108 14.82 15.35 15.30
CA GLU A 108 13.67 14.46 15.55
C GLU A 108 13.02 14.00 14.24
N THR A 109 12.95 14.87 13.23
CA THR A 109 12.48 14.47 11.90
C THR A 109 13.42 13.44 11.26
N ALA A 110 14.74 13.55 11.46
CA ALA A 110 15.70 12.56 10.96
C ALA A 110 15.54 11.19 11.65
N GLU A 111 15.23 11.17 12.94
CA GLU A 111 14.97 9.94 13.70
C GLU A 111 13.73 9.17 13.19
N LEU A 112 12.79 9.84 12.50
CA LEU A 112 11.65 9.17 11.87
C LEU A 112 12.05 8.11 10.84
N LEU A 113 13.27 8.16 10.28
CA LEU A 113 13.76 7.10 9.38
C LEU A 113 13.98 5.76 10.10
N ASN A 114 14.20 5.78 11.41
CA ASN A 114 14.41 4.59 12.24
C ASN A 114 13.22 4.26 13.14
N ARG A 115 12.07 4.92 12.91
CA ARG A 115 10.86 4.72 13.70
C ARG A 115 10.33 3.30 13.59
N ARG A 116 9.57 2.88 14.60
CA ARG A 116 8.75 1.68 14.51
C ARG A 116 7.56 1.95 13.58
N ILE A 117 7.45 1.16 12.52
CA ILE A 117 6.31 1.23 11.60
C ILE A 117 5.09 0.56 12.25
N ILE A 118 3.95 1.25 12.27
CA ILE A 118 2.68 0.68 12.71
C ILE A 118 2.15 -0.25 11.63
N THR A 119 1.97 -1.52 11.98
CA THR A 119 1.52 -2.57 11.07
C THR A 119 0.10 -3.04 11.41
N GLY A 120 -0.59 -3.57 10.40
CA GLY A 120 -1.92 -4.16 10.52
C GLY A 120 -2.15 -5.18 9.41
N SER A 121 -3.35 -5.77 9.35
CA SER A 121 -3.70 -6.77 8.33
C SER A 121 -3.62 -6.21 6.89
N HIS A 122 -3.86 -4.91 6.72
CA HIS A 122 -3.72 -4.23 5.42
C HIS A 122 -2.28 -4.26 4.89
N CYS A 123 -1.27 -4.36 5.76
CA CYS A 123 0.13 -4.43 5.35
C CYS A 123 0.45 -5.69 4.55
N LEU A 124 -0.32 -6.78 4.74
CA LEU A 124 -0.15 -8.01 3.96
C LEU A 124 -0.30 -7.75 2.47
N ALA A 125 -1.22 -6.86 2.06
CA ALA A 125 -1.41 -6.50 0.66
C ALA A 125 -0.20 -5.75 0.08
N CYS A 126 0.52 -4.99 0.92
CA CYS A 126 1.73 -4.29 0.51
C CYS A 126 2.91 -5.22 0.29
N THR A 127 2.90 -6.39 0.94
CA THR A 127 3.97 -7.39 0.90
C THR A 127 3.64 -8.64 0.07
N ALA A 128 2.40 -8.76 -0.42
CA ALA A 128 1.95 -9.92 -1.18
C ALA A 128 2.33 -9.82 -2.67
N GLY A 129 2.81 -10.93 -3.24
CA GLY A 129 3.15 -11.03 -4.66
C GLY A 129 4.27 -10.07 -5.08
N ALA A 130 4.01 -9.23 -6.08
CA ALA A 130 4.95 -8.18 -6.52
C ALA A 130 5.00 -6.97 -5.57
N GLY A 131 4.14 -6.92 -4.54
CA GLY A 131 4.02 -5.82 -3.60
C GLY A 131 3.11 -4.68 -4.07
N SER A 132 2.98 -3.64 -3.24
CA SER A 132 2.22 -2.42 -3.57
C SER A 132 3.09 -1.19 -3.83
N SER A 133 4.42 -1.36 -3.88
CA SER A 133 5.35 -0.29 -4.20
C SER A 133 5.54 -0.16 -5.71
N CYS A 134 5.56 1.07 -6.20
CA CYS A 134 5.88 1.43 -7.59
C CYS A 134 7.40 1.51 -7.87
N GLY A 135 8.20 0.66 -7.18
CA GLY A 135 9.66 0.64 -7.25
C GLY A 135 10.20 -0.42 -8.19
#